data_AF-A0A7C4ZER2-F1
#
_entry.id   AF-A0A7C4ZER2-F1
#
_cell.length_a   1.000
_cell.length_b   1.000
_cell.length_c   1.000
_cell.angle_alpha   90.00
_cell.angle_beta   90.00
_cell.angle_gamma   90.00
#
_symmetry.space_group_name_H-M   'P 1'
#
loop_
_entity.id
_entity.type
_entity.pdbx_description
1 polymer ?
#
loop_
_entity_poly.entity_id
_entity_poly.type
_entity_poly.pdbx_seq_one_letter_code
_entity_poly.pdbx_strand_id
1 'polypeptide(L)'
;MPSEKYGLTTVMAIFMLIALFMQVAIGKVNALDDDLNLPSTIVRIEVFNGTESYFLTKLLDVPEGYDVTNGTYLGWCIDTRAEMTRSPATHPVKLYSSLNPPGDLANKSWDMVNYILNHKRGNATDIQQAIWYFINLDTAYTPTSEVAWEIINDALANGEGYVPSYGEKIAVICYPQYVLPSEVQVSIIEVTNTVIPEFPSSQIMLIILSATLLITVVFNRGFFRRIKP
;
A
#
# COMPACT_ATOMS: atom_id res chain seq x y z
N MET A 1 -8.26 0.05 -59.86
CA MET A 1 -7.49 -0.03 -58.60
C MET A 1 -8.00 1.03 -57.62
N PRO A 2 -8.91 0.67 -56.70
CA PRO A 2 -8.95 1.31 -55.38
C PRO A 2 -9.41 0.32 -54.29
N SER A 3 -8.57 -0.63 -53.86
CA SER A 3 -8.93 -1.59 -52.79
C SER A 3 -8.03 -1.52 -51.55
N GLU A 4 -6.88 -0.83 -51.61
CA GLU A 4 -5.92 -0.81 -50.49
C GLU A 4 -6.21 0.24 -49.41
N LYS A 5 -6.89 1.36 -49.75
CA LYS A 5 -7.11 2.47 -48.78
C LYS A 5 -8.12 2.18 -47.67
N TYR A 6 -8.98 1.17 -47.84
CA TYR A 6 -10.00 0.79 -46.86
C TYR A 6 -9.48 -0.14 -45.75
N GLY A 7 -8.36 -0.84 -45.99
CA GLY A 7 -7.78 -1.76 -45.00
C GLY A 7 -7.11 -1.03 -43.84
N LEU A 8 -6.28 -0.04 -44.16
CA LEU A 8 -5.50 0.70 -43.17
C LEU A 8 -6.38 1.57 -42.25
N THR A 9 -7.39 2.23 -42.81
CA THR A 9 -8.37 3.03 -42.06
C THR A 9 -9.19 2.18 -41.08
N THR A 10 -9.57 0.98 -41.48
CA THR A 10 -10.29 0.05 -40.60
C THR A 10 -9.39 -0.47 -39.46
N VAL A 11 -8.13 -0.79 -39.75
CA VAL A 11 -7.17 -1.25 -38.73
C VAL A 11 -6.83 -0.15 -37.73
N MET A 12 -6.65 1.10 -38.18
CA MET A 12 -6.40 2.23 -37.27
C MET A 12 -7.61 2.55 -36.39
N ALA A 13 -8.84 2.47 -36.93
CA ALA A 13 -10.05 2.67 -36.15
C ALA A 13 -10.20 1.59 -35.05
N ILE A 14 -9.85 0.34 -35.35
CA ILE A 14 -9.83 -0.76 -34.38
C ILE A 14 -8.76 -0.50 -33.30
N PHE A 15 -7.56 -0.05 -33.68
CA PHE A 15 -6.48 0.25 -32.73
C PHE A 15 -6.86 1.41 -31.80
N MET A 16 -7.49 2.47 -32.32
CA MET A 16 -8.00 3.57 -31.50
C MET A 16 -9.13 3.13 -30.57
N LEU A 17 -10.04 2.24 -31.02
CA LEU A 17 -11.07 1.69 -30.15
C LEU A 17 -10.47 0.83 -29.03
N ILE A 18 -9.46 0.00 -29.33
CA ILE A 18 -8.75 -0.78 -28.32
C ILE A 18 -8.08 0.14 -27.29
N ALA A 19 -7.39 1.19 -27.74
CA ALA A 19 -6.78 2.17 -26.84
C ALA A 19 -7.82 2.91 -25.97
N LEU A 20 -8.97 3.27 -26.55
CA LEU A 20 -10.07 3.92 -25.84
C LEU A 20 -10.73 2.96 -24.82
N PHE A 21 -10.88 1.68 -25.14
CA PHE A 21 -11.42 0.66 -24.22
C PHE A 21 -10.41 0.28 -23.14
N MET A 22 -9.10 0.27 -23.42
CA MET A 22 -8.06 0.10 -22.42
C MET A 22 -8.00 1.28 -21.44
N GLN A 23 -8.39 2.49 -21.85
CA GLN A 23 -8.55 3.64 -20.94
C GLN A 23 -9.78 3.52 -20.03
N VAL A 24 -10.86 2.87 -20.50
CA VAL A 24 -12.08 2.65 -19.70
C VAL A 24 -11.94 1.47 -18.72
N ALA A 25 -11.00 0.55 -18.96
CA ALA A 25 -10.75 -0.61 -18.08
C ALA A 25 -9.88 -0.30 -16.85
N ILE A 26 -9.37 0.92 -16.69
CA ILE A 26 -8.82 1.39 -15.41
C ILE A 26 -9.97 2.01 -14.60
N GLY A 27 -11.04 1.24 -14.42
CA GLY A 27 -12.00 1.56 -13.37
C GLY A 27 -11.28 1.45 -12.03
N LYS A 28 -11.50 2.39 -11.11
CA LYS A 28 -11.07 2.25 -9.72
C LYS A 28 -11.55 0.88 -9.23
N VAL A 29 -10.61 -0.04 -9.01
CA VAL A 29 -10.88 -1.28 -8.30
C VAL A 29 -11.26 -0.83 -6.90
N ASN A 30 -12.52 -1.02 -6.52
CA ASN A 30 -12.92 -0.80 -5.14
C ASN A 30 -12.43 -2.03 -4.37
N ALA A 31 -11.32 -1.88 -3.65
CA ALA A 31 -10.85 -2.87 -2.68
C ALA A 31 -11.95 -3.08 -1.64
N LEU A 32 -12.54 -4.27 -1.62
CA LEU A 32 -13.37 -4.72 -0.51
C LEU A 32 -12.41 -5.22 0.56
N ASP A 33 -12.07 -4.37 1.53
CA ASP A 33 -11.37 -4.73 2.78
C ASP A 33 -10.10 -5.61 2.59
N ASP A 34 -9.22 -5.20 1.66
CA ASP A 34 -7.91 -5.81 1.37
C ASP A 34 -6.88 -5.49 2.48
N ASP A 35 -7.21 -5.81 3.72
CA ASP A 35 -6.31 -5.58 4.85
C ASP A 35 -5.41 -6.79 5.13
N LEU A 36 -4.25 -6.53 5.72
CA LEU A 36 -3.33 -7.57 6.16
C LEU A 36 -4.02 -8.51 7.16
N ASN A 37 -3.84 -9.81 6.97
CA ASN A 37 -4.20 -10.80 7.98
C ASN A 37 -3.19 -10.73 9.13
N LEU A 38 -3.52 -9.93 10.14
CA LEU A 38 -2.73 -9.73 11.35
C LEU A 38 -3.27 -10.56 12.54
N PRO A 39 -2.40 -11.03 13.44
CA PRO A 39 -2.84 -11.73 14.65
C PRO A 39 -3.63 -10.81 15.56
N SER A 40 -4.81 -11.25 16.00
CA SER A 40 -5.61 -10.58 17.03
C SER A 40 -5.10 -10.82 18.45
N THR A 41 -4.19 -11.79 18.62
CA THR A 41 -3.50 -12.10 19.87
C THR A 41 -2.38 -11.10 20.16
N ILE A 42 -1.98 -11.02 21.43
CA ILE A 42 -0.80 -10.23 21.83
C ILE A 42 0.46 -10.92 21.31
N VAL A 43 1.34 -10.14 20.69
CA VAL A 43 2.71 -10.55 20.31
C VAL A 43 3.71 -9.74 21.14
N ARG A 44 4.99 -10.08 21.07
CA ARG A 44 6.06 -9.29 21.70
C ARG A 44 6.93 -8.61 20.66
N ILE A 45 7.45 -7.44 21.01
CA ILE A 45 8.48 -6.75 20.24
C ILE A 45 9.75 -6.60 21.06
N GLU A 46 10.90 -6.72 20.40
CA GLU A 46 12.20 -6.33 20.92
C GLU A 46 12.78 -5.26 20.00
N VAL A 47 13.21 -4.13 20.55
CA VAL A 47 13.57 -2.95 19.74
C VAL A 47 15.05 -2.61 19.84
N PHE A 48 15.70 -2.39 18.71
CA PHE A 48 17.08 -1.92 18.59
C PHE A 48 17.11 -0.57 17.86
N ASN A 49 18.20 0.18 17.98
CA ASN A 49 18.39 1.38 17.17
C ASN A 49 18.60 0.97 15.71
N GLY A 50 17.87 1.61 14.79
CA GLY A 50 18.05 1.42 13.36
C GLY A 50 19.08 2.37 12.75
N THR A 51 19.62 1.99 11.60
CA THR A 51 20.45 2.87 10.75
C THR A 51 19.67 3.39 9.54
N GLU A 52 18.74 2.57 9.02
CA GLU A 52 17.88 2.87 7.87
C GLU A 52 16.44 3.23 8.27
N SER A 53 16.16 3.16 9.57
CA SER A 53 14.89 3.49 10.19
C SER A 53 15.16 3.93 11.63
N TYR A 54 14.15 4.43 12.32
CA TYR A 54 14.32 4.84 13.71
C TYR A 54 14.60 3.63 14.62
N PHE A 55 13.95 2.50 14.33
CA PHE A 55 14.07 1.24 15.05
C PHE A 55 14.30 0.05 14.11
N LEU A 56 15.10 -0.92 14.54
CA LEU A 56 14.90 -2.30 14.11
C LEU A 56 14.00 -2.98 15.13
N THR A 57 12.82 -3.41 14.69
CA THR A 57 11.80 -4.03 15.56
C THR A 57 11.72 -5.51 15.25
N LYS A 58 12.07 -6.34 16.22
CA LYS A 58 11.97 -7.78 16.13
C LYS A 58 10.64 -8.25 16.70
N LEU A 59 9.78 -8.86 15.87
CA LEU A 59 8.56 -9.50 16.30
C LEU A 59 8.84 -10.90 16.85
N LEU A 60 8.16 -11.22 17.96
CA LEU A 60 8.26 -12.46 18.71
C LEU A 60 6.85 -12.97 19.04
N ASP A 61 6.71 -14.30 19.12
CA ASP A 61 5.46 -15.02 19.42
C ASP A 61 4.31 -14.71 18.46
N VAL A 62 4.64 -14.37 17.22
CA VAL A 62 3.66 -14.30 16.13
C VAL A 62 3.26 -15.75 15.78
N PRO A 63 1.96 -16.12 15.86
CA PRO A 63 1.51 -17.44 15.44
C PRO A 63 1.68 -17.61 13.92
N GLU A 64 1.67 -18.86 13.46
CA GLU A 64 1.74 -19.14 12.02
C GLU A 64 0.42 -18.79 11.30
N GLY A 65 0.49 -18.56 9.99
CA GLY A 65 -0.68 -18.31 9.14
C GLY A 65 -1.10 -16.85 8.99
N TYR A 66 -0.28 -15.90 9.45
CA TYR A 66 -0.48 -14.46 9.31
C TYR A 66 0.50 -13.86 8.29
N ASP A 67 0.19 -12.65 7.78
CA ASP A 67 1.06 -11.94 6.82
C ASP A 67 2.33 -11.37 7.47
N VAL A 68 2.31 -11.23 8.80
CA VAL A 68 3.50 -10.95 9.62
C VAL A 68 4.02 -12.25 10.23
N THR A 69 5.34 -12.34 10.43
CA THR A 69 5.99 -13.50 11.04
C THR A 69 7.03 -13.06 12.07
N ASN A 70 7.54 -14.01 12.85
CA ASN A 70 8.67 -13.74 13.73
C ASN A 70 9.89 -13.34 12.88
N GLY A 71 10.44 -12.15 13.13
CA GLY A 71 11.47 -11.58 12.28
C GLY A 71 11.77 -10.13 12.62
N THR A 72 12.74 -9.53 11.94
CA THR A 72 13.13 -8.14 12.14
C THR A 72 12.58 -7.26 11.02
N TYR A 73 11.96 -6.15 11.39
CA TYR A 73 11.33 -5.19 10.51
C TYR A 73 11.93 -3.79 10.74
N LEU A 74 11.94 -2.97 9.68
CA LEU A 74 12.19 -1.53 9.83
C LEU A 74 11.03 -0.92 10.61
N GLY A 75 11.33 -0.07 11.59
CA GLY A 75 10.33 0.51 12.47
C GLY A 75 10.53 2.00 12.70
N TRP A 76 9.41 2.67 12.98
CA TRP A 76 9.34 4.12 13.12
C TRP A 76 8.60 4.51 14.39
N CYS A 77 9.02 5.61 14.99
CA CYS A 77 8.40 6.21 16.16
C CYS A 77 7.23 7.10 15.75
N ILE A 78 6.08 7.00 16.43
CA ILE A 78 4.93 7.90 16.20
C ILE A 78 4.47 8.62 17.48
N ASP A 79 5.17 8.40 18.59
CA ASP A 79 4.86 9.01 19.90
C ASP A 79 6.12 9.65 20.50
N THR A 80 6.20 10.97 20.48
CA THR A 80 7.37 11.67 21.02
C THR A 80 7.36 11.82 22.54
N ARG A 81 6.30 11.38 23.24
CA ARG A 81 6.13 11.58 24.69
C ARG A 81 6.73 10.48 25.53
N ALA A 82 6.78 9.27 24.97
CA ALA A 82 7.22 8.07 25.66
C ALA A 82 8.55 7.59 25.05
N GLU A 83 9.39 7.01 25.90
CA GLU A 83 10.58 6.31 25.44
C GLU A 83 10.24 4.86 25.10
N MET A 84 10.96 4.30 24.14
CA MET A 84 10.91 2.88 23.84
C MET A 84 12.17 2.22 24.42
N THR A 85 12.01 1.47 25.52
CA THR A 85 13.13 0.71 26.09
C THR A 85 13.68 -0.27 25.06
N ARG A 86 14.99 -0.22 24.84
CA ARG A 86 15.69 -1.06 23.85
C ARG A 86 15.94 -2.48 24.36
N SER A 87 16.35 -3.36 23.44
CA SER A 87 16.88 -4.68 23.72
C SER A 87 17.88 -4.64 24.89
N PRO A 88 17.82 -5.62 25.80
CA PRO A 88 17.09 -6.90 25.70
C PRO A 88 15.63 -6.86 26.23
N ALA A 89 15.06 -5.69 26.49
CA ALA A 89 13.67 -5.59 26.92
C ALA A 89 12.70 -6.01 25.80
N THR A 90 11.62 -6.70 26.17
CA THR A 90 10.53 -7.04 25.26
C THR A 90 9.23 -6.44 25.74
N HIS A 91 8.38 -6.01 24.80
CA HIS A 91 7.14 -5.30 25.09
C HIS A 91 5.95 -6.00 24.44
N PRO A 92 4.87 -6.26 25.18
CA PRO A 92 3.66 -6.85 24.61
C PRO A 92 2.88 -5.80 23.81
N VAL A 93 2.50 -6.15 22.59
CA VAL A 93 1.74 -5.28 21.68
C VAL A 93 0.60 -6.04 21.01
N LYS A 94 -0.42 -5.30 20.59
CA LYS A 94 -1.35 -5.74 19.55
C LYS A 94 -0.97 -5.09 18.23
N LEU A 95 -1.12 -5.83 17.14
CA LEU A 95 -0.83 -5.34 15.81
C LEU A 95 -2.12 -4.83 15.16
N TYR A 96 -2.07 -3.65 14.55
CA TYR A 96 -3.16 -3.11 13.74
C TYR A 96 -2.59 -2.62 12.41
N SER A 97 -3.36 -2.75 11.34
CA SER A 97 -2.99 -2.14 10.07
C SER A 97 -3.22 -0.63 10.12
N SER A 98 -2.43 0.14 9.39
CA SER A 98 -2.69 1.56 9.16
C SER A 98 -3.93 1.80 8.29
N LEU A 99 -4.44 0.77 7.61
CA LEU A 99 -5.70 0.82 6.87
C LEU A 99 -6.92 0.67 7.79
N ASN A 100 -6.76 -0.07 8.90
CA ASN A 100 -7.76 -0.26 9.94
C ASN A 100 -7.19 0.02 11.36
N PRO A 101 -6.77 1.27 11.62
CA PRO A 101 -6.15 1.67 12.89
C PRO A 101 -7.13 1.59 14.07
N PRO A 102 -6.63 1.44 15.31
CA PRO A 102 -7.47 1.49 16.51
C PRO A 102 -8.06 2.89 16.71
N GLY A 103 -9.17 3.00 17.45
CA GLY A 103 -10.01 4.20 17.48
C GLY A 103 -9.32 5.52 17.84
N ASP A 104 -8.35 5.50 18.76
CA ASP A 104 -7.55 6.68 19.14
C ASP A 104 -6.56 7.13 18.06
N LEU A 105 -6.23 6.24 17.13
CA LEU A 105 -5.35 6.47 15.99
C LEU A 105 -6.08 6.58 14.66
N ALA A 106 -7.42 6.43 14.63
CA ALA A 106 -8.19 6.34 13.39
C ALA A 106 -8.23 7.64 12.58
N ASN A 107 -8.11 8.80 13.23
CA ASN A 107 -8.16 10.11 12.57
C ASN A 107 -6.79 10.65 12.18
N LYS A 108 -5.76 9.80 12.12
CA LYS A 108 -4.40 10.19 11.73
C LYS A 108 -4.21 10.00 10.22
N SER A 109 -3.30 10.76 9.62
CA SER A 109 -2.99 10.72 8.18
C SER A 109 -2.14 9.50 7.80
N TRP A 110 -2.73 8.31 7.94
CA TRP A 110 -2.08 7.03 7.65
C TRP A 110 -1.78 6.83 6.17
N ASP A 111 -2.61 7.40 5.30
CA ASP A 111 -2.40 7.48 3.85
C ASP A 111 -1.06 8.18 3.52
N MET A 112 -0.80 9.32 4.15
CA MET A 112 0.45 10.07 4.00
C MET A 112 1.66 9.27 4.50
N VAL A 113 1.52 8.60 5.65
CA VAL A 113 2.61 7.75 6.18
C VAL A 113 2.87 6.56 5.25
N ASN A 114 1.83 5.87 4.78
CA ASN A 114 1.96 4.79 3.82
C ASN A 114 2.62 5.27 2.52
N TYR A 115 2.27 6.46 2.03
CA TYR A 115 2.91 7.06 0.86
C TYR A 115 4.41 7.28 1.10
N ILE A 116 4.79 7.88 2.24
CA ILE A 116 6.19 8.12 2.61
C ILE A 116 6.99 6.81 2.64
N LEU A 117 6.44 5.75 3.23
CA LEU A 117 7.14 4.46 3.35
C LEU A 117 7.43 3.81 1.98
N ASN A 118 6.66 4.15 0.95
CA ASN A 118 6.84 3.65 -0.41
C ASN A 118 7.60 4.61 -1.34
N HIS A 119 7.78 5.87 -0.93
CA HIS A 119 8.49 6.90 -1.69
C HIS A 119 9.65 7.48 -0.87
N LYS A 120 10.33 6.62 -0.11
CA LYS A 120 11.43 7.01 0.79
C LYS A 120 12.57 7.69 0.02
N ARG A 121 13.01 8.84 0.54
CA ARG A 121 14.22 9.55 0.14
C ARG A 121 14.89 10.16 1.37
N GLY A 122 16.16 10.53 1.24
CA GLY A 122 16.95 11.03 2.37
C GLY A 122 17.39 9.92 3.32
N ASN A 123 17.80 10.30 4.52
CA ASN A 123 18.21 9.35 5.56
C ASN A 123 17.07 9.04 6.54
N ALA A 124 17.29 8.12 7.47
CA ALA A 124 16.30 7.73 8.47
C ALA A 124 15.78 8.91 9.31
N THR A 125 16.62 9.88 9.63
CA THR A 125 16.22 11.07 10.39
C THR A 125 15.26 11.96 9.60
N ASP A 126 15.49 12.12 8.28
CA ASP A 126 14.60 12.90 7.42
C ASP A 126 13.21 12.25 7.32
N ILE A 127 13.18 10.93 7.12
CA ILE A 127 11.94 10.15 7.05
C ILE A 127 11.19 10.17 8.38
N GLN A 128 11.89 10.02 9.51
CA GLN A 128 11.27 10.07 10.84
C GLN A 128 10.63 11.44 11.12
N GLN A 129 11.29 12.53 10.75
CA GLN A 129 10.73 13.88 10.88
C GLN A 129 9.49 14.07 10.00
N ALA A 130 9.50 13.54 8.77
CA ALA A 130 8.34 13.57 7.89
C ALA A 130 7.17 12.76 8.45
N ILE A 131 7.42 11.59 9.02
CA ILE A 131 6.39 10.78 9.70
C ILE A 131 5.79 11.56 10.89
N TRP A 132 6.62 12.18 11.74
CA TRP A 132 6.13 12.96 12.89
C TRP A 132 5.28 14.17 12.50
N TYR A 133 5.54 14.78 11.35
CA TYR A 133 4.70 15.87 10.85
C TYR A 133 3.24 15.44 10.65
N PHE A 134 3.01 14.25 10.07
CA PHE A 134 1.67 13.71 9.83
C PHE A 134 1.09 12.99 11.04
N ILE A 135 1.91 12.25 11.77
CA ILE A 135 1.49 11.47 12.93
C ILE A 135 2.45 11.71 14.09
N ASN A 136 2.00 12.54 15.02
CA ASN A 136 2.53 12.61 16.37
C ASN A 136 1.38 12.50 17.38
N LEU A 137 1.61 11.77 18.47
CA LEU A 137 0.65 11.62 19.58
C LEU A 137 0.79 12.71 20.65
N ASP A 138 1.81 13.57 20.55
CA ASP A 138 2.00 14.74 21.40
C ASP A 138 1.29 15.99 20.83
N THR A 139 2.07 17.00 20.44
CA THR A 139 1.65 18.18 19.73
C THR A 139 2.06 18.12 18.27
N ALA A 140 1.59 19.09 17.47
CA ALA A 140 2.07 19.27 16.11
C ALA A 140 3.62 19.31 16.09
N TYR A 141 4.21 18.55 15.17
CA TYR A 141 5.66 18.49 14.99
C TYR A 141 6.09 19.40 13.84
N THR A 142 7.17 20.15 14.03
CA THR A 142 7.78 20.98 12.97
C THR A 142 9.14 20.40 12.61
N PRO A 143 9.30 19.83 11.39
CA PRO A 143 10.58 19.35 10.90
C PRO A 143 11.61 20.46 10.80
N THR A 144 12.86 20.12 11.11
CA THR A 144 14.03 21.00 10.95
C THR A 144 14.86 20.66 9.71
N SER A 145 14.66 19.47 9.11
CA SER A 145 15.36 19.06 7.90
C SER A 145 14.66 19.59 6.63
N GLU A 146 15.44 20.17 5.71
CA GLU A 146 14.97 20.56 4.39
C GLU A 146 14.48 19.34 3.58
N VAL A 147 15.21 18.23 3.65
CA VAL A 147 14.81 16.98 2.99
C VAL A 147 13.51 16.43 3.57
N ALA A 148 13.28 16.56 4.89
CA ALA A 148 12.00 16.20 5.49
C ALA A 148 10.86 17.06 4.94
N TRP A 149 11.06 18.36 4.76
CA TRP A 149 10.08 19.24 4.12
C TRP A 149 9.80 18.85 2.67
N GLU A 150 10.81 18.43 1.91
CA GLU A 150 10.57 17.90 0.57
C GLU A 150 9.69 16.64 0.61
N ILE A 151 10.00 15.68 1.49
CA ILE A 151 9.20 14.44 1.67
C ILE A 151 7.74 14.81 2.01
N ILE A 152 7.55 15.74 2.95
CA ILE A 152 6.22 16.21 3.36
C ILE A 152 5.46 16.85 2.20
N ASN A 153 6.10 17.74 1.45
CA ASN A 153 5.46 18.42 0.32
C ASN A 153 5.07 17.42 -0.78
N ASP A 154 5.88 16.40 -1.01
CA ASP A 154 5.55 15.33 -1.96
C ASP A 154 4.37 14.47 -1.49
N ALA A 155 4.34 14.11 -0.19
CA ALA A 155 3.21 13.42 0.40
C ALA A 155 1.93 14.28 0.38
N LEU A 156 2.00 15.57 0.72
CA LEU A 156 0.84 16.47 0.64
C LEU A 156 0.30 16.61 -0.79
N ALA A 157 1.16 16.48 -1.81
CA ALA A 157 0.75 16.58 -3.21
C ALA A 157 0.14 15.27 -3.76
N ASN A 158 0.60 14.11 -3.27
CA ASN A 158 0.34 12.82 -3.92
C ASN A 158 -0.18 11.70 -3.00
N GLY A 159 -0.12 11.89 -1.67
CA GLY A 159 -0.38 10.86 -0.67
C GLY A 159 -1.80 10.79 -0.15
N GLU A 160 -2.66 11.78 -0.45
CA GLU A 160 -4.05 11.77 -0.01
C GLU A 160 -4.81 10.59 -0.63
N GLY A 161 -5.36 9.73 0.25
CA GLY A 161 -6.05 8.51 -0.16
C GLY A 161 -5.14 7.41 -0.70
N TYR A 162 -3.81 7.51 -0.50
CA TYR A 162 -2.88 6.46 -0.88
C TYR A 162 -3.11 5.17 -0.07
N VAL A 163 -3.31 4.07 -0.80
CA VAL A 163 -3.46 2.71 -0.25
C VAL A 163 -2.37 1.85 -0.89
N PRO A 164 -1.46 1.25 -0.10
CA PRO A 164 -0.39 0.41 -0.65
C PRO A 164 -0.93 -0.77 -1.45
N SER A 165 -0.44 -0.92 -2.68
CA SER A 165 -0.73 -2.04 -3.58
C SER A 165 0.07 -3.30 -3.19
N TYR A 166 -0.23 -4.42 -3.83
CA TYR A 166 0.56 -5.65 -3.70
C TYR A 166 2.06 -5.38 -3.91
N GLY A 167 2.89 -5.82 -2.95
CA GLY A 167 4.33 -5.62 -2.94
C GLY A 167 4.82 -4.31 -2.33
N GLU A 168 3.94 -3.33 -2.13
CA GLU A 168 4.24 -2.08 -1.43
C GLU A 168 4.22 -2.26 0.09
N LYS A 169 4.69 -1.27 0.85
CA LYS A 169 4.76 -1.30 2.31
C LYS A 169 3.47 -0.74 2.93
N ILE A 170 2.91 -1.49 3.87
CA ILE A 170 1.85 -1.04 4.78
C ILE A 170 2.51 -0.81 6.15
N ALA A 171 2.18 0.32 6.77
CA ALA A 171 2.51 0.55 8.17
C ALA A 171 1.65 -0.36 9.07
N VAL A 172 2.30 -1.23 9.86
CA VAL A 172 1.64 -1.99 10.91
C VAL A 172 1.96 -1.37 12.26
N ILE A 173 0.92 -0.96 12.98
CA ILE A 173 0.97 -0.31 14.28
C ILE A 173 1.25 -1.35 15.35
N CYS A 174 2.36 -1.19 16.05
CA CYS A 174 2.68 -1.93 17.27
C CYS A 174 2.08 -1.18 18.46
N TYR A 175 0.84 -1.50 18.80
CA TYR A 175 0.09 -0.82 19.86
C TYR A 175 0.34 -1.47 21.23
N PRO A 176 1.07 -0.81 22.15
CA PRO A 176 1.43 -1.40 23.43
C PRO A 176 0.22 -1.82 24.24
N GLN A 177 0.32 -2.99 24.87
CA GLN A 177 -0.65 -3.43 25.85
C GLN A 177 -0.09 -3.12 27.24
N TYR A 178 -0.82 -2.32 28.02
CA TYR A 178 -0.36 -1.83 29.32
C TYR A 178 0.12 -2.97 30.23
N VAL A 179 1.44 -3.03 30.45
CA VAL A 179 2.05 -3.78 31.55
C VAL A 179 2.82 -2.75 32.36
N LEU A 180 2.23 -2.34 33.48
CA LEU A 180 2.92 -1.51 34.47
C LEU A 180 4.24 -2.22 34.86
N PRO A 181 5.38 -1.52 34.95
CA PRO A 181 5.55 -0.06 35.07
C PRO A 181 6.17 0.66 33.86
N SER A 182 6.35 0.02 32.70
CA SER A 182 7.03 0.67 31.56
C SER A 182 6.04 1.36 30.64
N GLU A 183 6.16 2.68 30.50
CA GLU A 183 5.59 3.40 29.36
C GLU A 183 6.32 2.91 28.10
N VAL A 184 5.61 2.14 27.29
CA VAL A 184 6.10 1.69 25.99
C VAL A 184 5.50 2.64 24.97
N GLN A 185 6.35 3.25 24.18
CA GLN A 185 5.94 4.10 23.09
C GLN A 185 5.16 3.31 22.01
N VAL A 186 4.15 3.94 21.39
CA VAL A 186 3.55 3.42 20.14
C VAL A 186 4.53 3.57 18.98
N SER A 187 4.74 2.49 18.22
CA SER A 187 5.58 2.47 17.03
C SER A 187 4.85 1.82 15.85
N ILE A 188 5.44 1.92 14.67
CA ILE A 188 5.01 1.18 13.48
C ILE A 188 6.16 0.36 12.91
N ILE A 189 5.84 -0.68 12.15
CA ILE A 189 6.78 -1.46 11.34
C ILE A 189 6.37 -1.48 9.86
N GLU A 190 7.34 -1.61 8.97
CA GLU A 190 7.10 -1.75 7.52
C GLU A 190 6.81 -3.22 7.15
N VAL A 191 5.59 -3.52 6.72
CA VAL A 191 5.19 -4.87 6.27
C VAL A 191 4.86 -4.83 4.79
N THR A 192 5.35 -5.81 4.02
CA THR A 192 5.00 -5.91 2.59
C THR A 192 3.55 -6.35 2.46
N ASN A 193 2.76 -5.63 1.66
CA ASN A 193 1.42 -6.03 1.31
C ASN A 193 1.46 -7.28 0.43
N THR A 194 0.93 -8.38 0.95
CA THR A 194 0.78 -9.68 0.27
C THR A 194 -0.62 -9.88 -0.30
N VAL A 195 -1.55 -8.96 -0.03
CA VAL A 195 -2.94 -9.03 -0.50
C VAL A 195 -2.98 -8.70 -1.98
N ILE A 196 -3.48 -9.64 -2.77
CA ILE A 196 -3.68 -9.46 -4.22
C ILE A 196 -5.09 -8.87 -4.39
N PRO A 197 -5.23 -7.71 -5.05
CA PRO A 197 -6.55 -7.11 -5.24
C PRO A 197 -7.46 -8.09 -5.98
N GLU A 198 -8.60 -8.40 -5.39
CA GLU A 198 -9.59 -9.25 -6.04
C GLU A 198 -10.15 -8.53 -7.27
N PHE A 199 -9.87 -9.06 -8.46
CA PHE A 199 -10.52 -8.57 -9.67
C PHE A 199 -12.00 -8.91 -9.61
N PRO A 200 -12.93 -7.93 -9.67
CA PRO A 200 -14.35 -8.26 -9.71
C PRO A 200 -14.63 -9.15 -10.91
N SER A 201 -15.16 -10.34 -10.66
CA SER A 201 -15.42 -11.39 -11.65
C SER A 201 -16.25 -10.90 -12.86
N SER A 202 -17.05 -9.85 -12.66
CA SER A 202 -17.81 -9.16 -13.70
C SER A 202 -16.93 -8.46 -14.74
N GLN A 203 -15.79 -7.88 -14.35
CA GLN A 203 -14.85 -7.24 -15.27
C GLN A 203 -14.07 -8.28 -16.08
N ILE A 204 -13.67 -9.39 -15.44
CA ILE A 204 -13.06 -10.54 -16.15
C ILE A 204 -14.04 -11.10 -17.19
N MET A 205 -15.31 -11.28 -16.82
CA MET A 205 -16.36 -11.70 -17.75
C MET A 205 -16.56 -10.72 -18.91
N LEU A 206 -16.50 -9.41 -18.66
CA LEU A 206 -16.61 -8.39 -19.71
C LEU A 206 -15.43 -8.45 -20.68
N ILE A 207 -14.20 -8.65 -20.18
CA ILE A 207 -12.99 -8.80 -20.99
C ILE A 207 -13.08 -10.06 -21.85
N ILE A 208 -13.51 -11.19 -21.26
CA ILE A 208 -13.68 -12.45 -21.99
C ILE A 208 -14.78 -12.30 -23.06
N LEU A 209 -15.95 -11.76 -22.72
CA LEU A 209 -17.07 -11.58 -23.66
C LEU A 209 -16.70 -10.64 -24.82
N SER A 210 -16.01 -9.54 -24.53
CA SER A 210 -15.56 -8.59 -25.56
C SER A 210 -14.50 -9.20 -26.47
N ALA A 211 -13.53 -9.96 -25.94
CA ALA A 211 -12.57 -10.71 -26.74
C ALA A 211 -13.25 -11.77 -27.63
N THR A 212 -14.24 -12.49 -27.08
CA THR A 212 -14.96 -13.54 -27.81
C THR A 212 -15.84 -12.96 -28.94
N LEU A 213 -16.53 -11.83 -28.67
CA LEU A 213 -17.30 -11.10 -29.66
C LEU A 213 -16.40 -10.56 -30.78
N LEU A 214 -15.22 -10.02 -30.42
CA LEU A 214 -14.25 -9.51 -31.38
C LEU A 214 -13.73 -10.62 -32.31
N ILE A 215 -13.35 -11.78 -31.75
CA ILE A 215 -12.96 -12.96 -32.53
C ILE A 215 -14.08 -13.34 -33.49
N THR A 216 -15.33 -13.41 -33.00
CA THR A 216 -16.49 -13.78 -33.82
C THR A 216 -16.71 -12.80 -34.98
N VAL A 217 -16.60 -11.50 -34.73
CA VAL A 217 -16.76 -10.45 -35.76
C VAL A 217 -15.63 -10.51 -36.80
N VAL A 218 -14.38 -10.71 -36.37
CA VAL A 218 -13.21 -10.80 -37.27
C VAL A 218 -13.31 -12.06 -38.15
N PHE A 219 -13.66 -13.21 -37.56
CA PHE A 219 -13.80 -14.46 -38.30
C PHE A 219 -15.01 -14.47 -39.25
N ASN A 220 -16.16 -13.94 -38.83
CA ASN A 220 -17.33 -13.85 -39.71
C ASN A 220 -17.11 -12.88 -40.89
N ARG A 221 -16.37 -11.78 -40.70
CA ARG A 221 -16.00 -10.87 -41.80
C ARG A 221 -15.04 -11.51 -42.80
N GLY A 222 -14.21 -12.47 -42.37
CA GLY A 222 -13.36 -13.27 -43.26
C GLY A 222 -14.15 -14.28 -44.10
N PHE A 223 -15.20 -14.88 -43.53
CA PHE A 223 -16.02 -15.90 -44.19
C PHE A 223 -16.92 -15.32 -45.29
N PHE A 224 -17.57 -14.17 -45.06
CA PHE A 224 -18.45 -13.55 -46.05
C PHE A 224 -17.73 -12.95 -47.27
N ARG A 225 -16.41 -12.75 -47.24
CA ARG A 225 -15.63 -12.32 -48.42
C ARG A 225 -15.29 -13.47 -49.39
N ARG A 226 -15.47 -14.74 -49.00
CA ARG A 226 -15.21 -15.90 -49.87
C ARG A 226 -16.43 -16.44 -50.60
N ILE A 227 -17.62 -15.88 -50.37
CA ILE A 227 -18.85 -16.30 -51.03
C ILE A 227 -19.34 -15.16 -51.92
N LYS A 228 -18.66 -14.95 -53.05
CA LYS A 228 -19.30 -14.40 -54.25
C LYS A 228 -19.04 -15.40 -55.39
N PRO A 229 -20.08 -15.87 -56.09
CA PRO A 229 -19.92 -16.73 -57.27
C PRO A 229 -19.19 -16.00 -58.40
#